data_AF-F9RDD6-F1
#
_entry.id   AF-F9RDD6-F1
#
_cell.length_a   1.000
_cell.length_b   1.000
_cell.length_c   1.000
_cell.angle_alpha   90.00
_cell.angle_beta   90.00
_cell.angle_gamma   90.00
#
_symmetry.space_group_name_H-M   'P 1'
#
loop_
_entity.id
_entity.type
_entity.pdbx_description
1 polymer ?
#
loop_
_entity_poly.entity_id
_entity_poly.type
_entity_poly.pdbx_seq_one_letter_code
_entity_poly.pdbx_strand_id
1 'polypeptide(L)'
;MLIWGNAMTKMEFELNQALHLFLRTGGKKNRRNQAEKMRSFCREIQKQDPRIRSLGQIGRKQVNQFWRRNTHLAPSTKLAYYYAINYIWQNILRRASLPPRSKN
;
A
#
# COMPACT_ATOMS: atom_id res chain seq x y z
N MET A 1 -14.30 12.02 24.44
CA MET A 1 -12.90 12.36 24.11
C MET A 1 -12.75 12.29 22.60
N LEU A 2 -12.91 13.42 21.92
CA LEU A 2 -12.87 13.52 20.46
C LEU A 2 -11.41 13.65 20.01
N ILE A 3 -10.88 12.64 19.32
CA ILE A 3 -9.60 12.74 18.60
C ILE A 3 -9.95 12.75 17.10
N TRP A 4 -10.39 13.91 16.60
CA TRP A 4 -10.34 14.21 15.16
C TRP A 4 -9.14 15.12 14.95
N GLY A 5 -8.10 14.60 14.30
CA GLY A 5 -6.84 15.34 14.18
C GLY A 5 -5.82 14.70 13.24
N ASN A 6 -6.27 14.19 12.09
CA ASN A 6 -5.46 14.20 10.88
C ASN A 6 -6.44 14.21 9.70
N ALA A 7 -6.43 15.27 8.90
CA ALA A 7 -7.18 15.27 7.65
C ALA A 7 -6.73 14.04 6.84
N MET A 8 -7.69 13.20 6.42
CA MET A 8 -7.42 12.05 5.56
C MET A 8 -6.64 12.54 4.35
N THR A 9 -5.47 11.97 4.11
CA THR A 9 -4.62 12.41 2.99
C THR A 9 -5.28 12.04 1.67
N LYS A 10 -4.98 12.77 0.60
CA LYS A 10 -5.49 12.47 -0.75
C LYS A 10 -5.23 11.00 -1.15
N MET A 11 -4.03 10.48 -0.89
CA MET A 11 -3.69 9.07 -1.16
C MET A 11 -4.53 8.10 -0.33
N GLU A 12 -4.78 8.39 0.94
CA GLU A 12 -5.61 7.53 1.79
C GLU A 12 -7.07 7.54 1.34
N PHE A 13 -7.58 8.69 0.91
CA PHE A 13 -8.89 8.81 0.27
C PHE A 13 -8.96 7.96 -1.02
N GLU A 14 -8.02 8.15 -1.95
CA GLU A 14 -7.94 7.38 -3.20
C GLU A 14 -7.86 5.86 -2.94
N LEU A 15 -7.08 5.46 -1.95
CA LEU A 15 -6.95 4.05 -1.56
C LEU A 15 -8.26 3.52 -0.99
N ASN A 16 -8.92 4.25 -0.09
CA ASN A 16 -10.17 3.81 0.50
C ASN A 16 -11.29 3.69 -0.55
N GLN A 17 -11.35 4.61 -1.52
CA GLN A 17 -12.26 4.51 -2.66
C GLN A 17 -12.00 3.24 -3.47
N ALA A 18 -10.73 2.95 -3.79
CA ALA A 18 -10.37 1.72 -4.51
C ALA A 18 -10.64 0.43 -3.71
N LEU A 19 -10.52 0.49 -2.38
CA LEU A 19 -10.75 -0.65 -1.50
C LEU A 19 -12.23 -0.96 -1.26
N HIS A 20 -13.15 -0.05 -1.60
CA HIS A 20 -14.58 -0.22 -1.32
C HIS A 20 -15.14 -1.52 -1.93
N LEU A 21 -14.82 -1.81 -3.20
CA LEU A 21 -15.23 -3.05 -3.86
C LEU A 21 -14.39 -4.26 -3.39
N PHE A 22 -13.09 -4.08 -3.21
CA PHE A 22 -12.20 -5.12 -2.69
C PHE A 22 -12.74 -5.69 -1.37
N LEU A 23 -13.16 -4.85 -0.44
CA LEU A 23 -13.65 -5.27 0.88
C LEU A 23 -14.99 -6.00 0.84
N ARG A 24 -15.69 -6.06 -0.30
CA ARG A 24 -17.00 -6.74 -0.44
C ARG A 24 -16.90 -8.20 -0.95
N THR A 25 -15.74 -8.67 -1.41
CA THR A 25 -15.61 -9.97 -2.10
C THR A 25 -14.79 -11.05 -1.37
N GLY A 26 -15.38 -12.20 -0.99
CA GLY A 26 -14.65 -13.37 -0.42
C GLY A 26 -14.46 -13.37 1.12
N GLY A 27 -13.36 -13.95 1.63
CA GLY A 27 -13.06 -14.09 3.08
C GLY A 27 -12.69 -12.79 3.84
N LYS A 28 -13.55 -12.35 4.77
CA LYS A 28 -13.51 -11.03 5.46
C LYS A 28 -12.20 -10.72 6.21
N LYS A 29 -11.67 -11.68 6.97
CA LYS A 29 -10.45 -11.47 7.78
C LYS A 29 -9.21 -11.24 6.92
N ASN A 30 -9.02 -12.07 5.90
CA ASN A 30 -7.84 -11.98 5.04
C ASN A 30 -7.79 -10.65 4.27
N ARG A 31 -8.94 -10.19 3.74
CA ARG A 31 -8.99 -8.90 3.04
C ARG A 31 -8.75 -7.70 3.95
N ARG A 32 -9.22 -7.73 5.19
CA ARG A 32 -8.93 -6.65 6.16
C ARG A 32 -7.43 -6.56 6.42
N ASN A 33 -6.77 -7.70 6.62
CA ASN A 33 -5.32 -7.74 6.80
C ASN A 33 -4.59 -7.21 5.55
N GLN A 34 -5.04 -7.62 4.36
CA GLN A 34 -4.46 -7.17 3.10
C GLN A 34 -4.64 -5.66 2.89
N ALA A 35 -5.84 -5.13 3.14
CA ALA A 35 -6.14 -3.71 3.07
C ALA A 35 -5.29 -2.92 4.08
N GLU A 36 -5.05 -3.46 5.27
CA GLU A 36 -4.17 -2.81 6.25
C GLU A 36 -2.72 -2.77 5.79
N LYS A 37 -2.24 -3.82 5.11
CA LYS A 37 -0.92 -3.80 4.46
C LYS A 37 -0.84 -2.76 3.34
N MET A 38 -1.90 -2.58 2.55
CA MET A 38 -1.98 -1.51 1.55
C MET A 38 -1.92 -0.13 2.19
N ARG A 39 -2.68 0.11 3.27
CA ARG A 39 -2.65 1.37 4.03
C ARG A 39 -1.28 1.64 4.64
N SER A 40 -0.69 0.63 5.29
CA SER A 40 0.63 0.72 5.90
C SER A 40 1.69 1.11 4.87
N PHE A 41 1.68 0.46 3.69
CA PHE A 41 2.58 0.81 2.58
C PHE A 41 2.40 2.27 2.14
N CYS A 42 1.16 2.72 1.91
CA CYS A 42 0.89 4.09 1.46
C CYS A 42 1.32 5.14 2.49
N ARG A 43 1.01 4.92 3.78
CA ARG A 43 1.43 5.78 4.89
C ARG A 43 2.95 5.87 4.98
N GLU A 44 3.63 4.76 4.78
CA GLU A 44 5.09 4.74 4.82
C GLU A 44 5.72 5.48 3.64
N ILE A 45 5.19 5.32 2.42
CA ILE A 45 5.64 6.11 1.26
C ILE A 45 5.46 7.60 1.53
N GLN A 46 4.30 8.03 2.03
CA GLN A 46 4.08 9.44 2.37
C GLN A 46 4.98 9.96 3.48
N LYS A 47 5.22 9.15 4.52
CA LYS A 47 6.13 9.51 5.61
C LYS A 47 7.55 9.72 5.10
N GLN A 48 7.99 8.93 4.12
CA GLN A 48 9.33 9.00 3.55
C GLN A 48 9.48 10.11 2.50
N ASP A 49 8.45 10.35 1.70
CA ASP A 49 8.42 11.39 0.68
C ASP A 49 7.06 12.12 0.71
N PRO A 50 6.95 13.20 1.52
CA PRO A 50 5.72 13.98 1.63
C PRO A 50 5.25 14.64 0.33
N ARG A 51 6.09 14.66 -0.72
CA ARG A 51 5.73 15.17 -2.05
C ARG A 51 4.85 14.17 -2.82
N ILE A 52 4.85 12.89 -2.44
CA ILE A 52 3.98 11.87 -3.02
C ILE A 52 2.60 11.96 -2.35
N ARG A 53 1.67 12.68 -3.00
CA ARG A 53 0.35 12.98 -2.45
C ARG A 53 -0.77 12.06 -2.97
N SER A 54 -0.52 11.34 -4.05
CA SER A 54 -1.50 10.48 -4.72
C SER A 54 -0.91 9.10 -5.04
N LEU A 55 -1.77 8.07 -5.10
CA LEU A 55 -1.40 6.72 -5.50
C LEU A 55 -0.75 6.68 -6.88
N GLY A 56 -1.22 7.52 -7.81
CA GLY A 56 -0.70 7.58 -9.18
C GLY A 56 0.80 7.91 -9.26
N GLN A 57 1.32 8.63 -8.25
CA GLN A 57 2.72 9.05 -8.17
C GLN A 57 3.65 7.94 -7.64
N ILE A 58 3.11 6.86 -7.09
CA ILE A 58 3.91 5.75 -6.57
C ILE A 58 4.54 5.01 -7.74
N GLY A 59 5.84 5.13 -7.98
CA GLY A 59 6.57 4.45 -9.06
C GLY A 59 7.46 3.30 -8.58
N ARG A 60 8.26 2.74 -9.50
CA ARG A 60 9.25 1.69 -9.18
C ARG A 60 10.25 2.15 -8.12
N LYS A 61 10.62 3.44 -8.16
CA LYS A 61 11.55 4.08 -7.21
C LYS A 61 11.04 3.96 -5.77
N GLN A 62 9.78 4.32 -5.53
CA GLN A 62 9.14 4.29 -4.21
C GLN A 62 9.05 2.86 -3.68
N VAL A 63 8.66 1.91 -4.53
CA VAL A 63 8.62 0.48 -4.14
C VAL A 63 10.01 -0.06 -3.79
N ASN A 64 11.03 0.27 -4.59
CA ASN A 64 12.41 -0.13 -4.28
C ASN A 64 12.93 0.48 -2.97
N GLN A 65 12.62 1.76 -2.69
CA GLN A 65 13.00 2.41 -1.45
C GLN A 65 12.28 1.78 -0.24
N PHE A 66 10.99 1.46 -0.37
CA PHE A 66 10.25 0.71 0.64
C PHE A 66 10.96 -0.61 0.98
N TRP A 67 11.32 -1.42 -0.03
CA TRP A 67 12.00 -2.68 0.22
C TRP A 67 13.38 -2.52 0.86
N ARG A 68 14.15 -1.51 0.45
CA ARG A 68 15.47 -1.22 1.02
C ARG A 68 15.42 -0.86 2.51
N ARG A 69 14.36 -0.20 2.96
CA ARG A 69 14.18 0.19 4.37
C ARG A 69 13.58 -0.94 5.22
N ASN A 70 12.84 -1.83 4.59
CA ASN A 70 12.14 -2.94 5.23
C ASN A 70 12.85 -4.30 5.07
N THR A 71 14.18 -4.29 4.98
CA THR A 71 15.00 -5.51 4.86
C THR A 71 14.86 -6.43 6.08
N HIS A 72 14.62 -5.83 7.25
CA HIS A 72 14.45 -6.49 8.55
C HIS A 72 13.13 -7.25 8.71
N LEU A 73 12.16 -7.08 7.80
CA LEU A 73 10.87 -7.79 7.92
C LEU A 73 11.04 -9.29 7.71
N ALA A 74 10.29 -10.09 8.48
CA ALA A 74 10.22 -11.53 8.30
C ALA A 74 9.73 -11.90 6.88
N PRO A 75 10.14 -13.05 6.31
CA PRO A 75 9.76 -13.46 4.95
C PRO A 75 8.24 -13.47 4.70
N SER A 76 7.46 -13.99 5.67
CA SER A 76 6.00 -14.00 5.59
C SER A 76 5.40 -12.58 5.53
N THR A 77 6.01 -11.64 6.24
CA THR A 77 5.58 -10.24 6.24
C THR A 77 5.96 -9.55 4.94
N LYS A 78 7.17 -9.80 4.41
CA LYS A 78 7.58 -9.33 3.07
C LYS A 78 6.61 -9.83 2.00
N LEU A 79 6.20 -11.10 2.06
CA LEU A 79 5.23 -11.67 1.13
C LEU A 79 3.85 -10.99 1.23
N ALA A 80 3.35 -10.75 2.44
CA ALA A 80 2.09 -10.04 2.65
C ALA A 80 2.12 -8.60 2.07
N TYR A 81 3.22 -7.87 2.28
CA TYR A 81 3.43 -6.56 1.66
C TYR A 81 3.55 -6.66 0.13
N TYR A 82 4.21 -7.69 -0.40
CA TYR A 82 4.33 -7.87 -1.84
C TYR A 82 2.94 -8.04 -2.48
N TYR A 83 2.06 -8.85 -1.90
CA TYR A 83 0.69 -8.96 -2.38
C TYR A 83 -0.09 -7.64 -2.30
N ALA A 84 0.16 -6.82 -1.28
CA ALA A 84 -0.51 -5.53 -1.12
C ALA A 84 -0.04 -4.54 -2.19
N ILE A 85 1.27 -4.48 -2.40
CA ILE A 85 1.90 -3.64 -3.44
C ILE A 85 1.45 -4.12 -4.82
N ASN A 86 1.40 -5.42 -5.06
CA ASN A 86 0.95 -5.97 -6.35
C ASN A 86 -0.50 -5.61 -6.65
N TYR A 87 -1.38 -5.70 -5.66
CA TYR A 87 -2.77 -5.29 -5.82
C TYR A 87 -2.88 -3.79 -6.17
N ILE A 88 -2.19 -2.92 -5.42
CA ILE A 88 -2.15 -1.49 -5.75
C ILE A 88 -1.62 -1.29 -7.18
N TRP A 89 -0.54 -1.97 -7.54
CA TRP A 89 0.14 -1.79 -8.81
C TRP A 89 -0.69 -2.22 -10.03
N GLN A 90 -1.29 -3.40 -9.97
CA GLN A 90 -1.98 -3.99 -11.11
C GLN A 90 -3.48 -3.69 -11.11
N ASN A 91 -4.15 -3.72 -9.95
CA ASN A 91 -5.59 -3.56 -9.88
C ASN A 91 -6.01 -2.10 -9.72
N ILE A 92 -5.28 -1.31 -8.93
CA ILE A 92 -5.63 0.10 -8.70
C ILE A 92 -4.96 1.00 -9.75
N LEU A 93 -3.64 0.87 -9.94
CA LEU A 93 -2.87 1.69 -10.89
C LEU A 93 -2.89 1.14 -12.33
N ARG A 94 -3.48 -0.04 -12.54
CA ARG A 94 -3.65 -0.68 -13.87
C ARG A 94 -2.36 -0.80 -14.67
N ARG A 95 -1.23 -1.02 -14.00
CA ARG A 95 0.07 -1.17 -14.67
C ARG A 95 0.26 -2.59 -15.18
N ALA A 96 0.68 -2.72 -16.43
CA ALA A 96 0.89 -4.01 -17.08
C ALA A 96 2.06 -4.81 -16.48
N SER A 97 3.12 -4.14 -16.01
CA SER A 97 4.29 -4.79 -15.41
C SER A 97 4.04 -5.20 -13.97
N LEU A 98 4.86 -6.11 -13.45
CA LEU A 98 4.91 -6.43 -12.03
C LEU A 98 5.67 -5.35 -11.23
N PRO A 99 5.28 -5.09 -9.97
CA PRO A 99 6.05 -4.23 -9.10
C PRO A 99 7.41 -4.85 -8.76
N PRO A 100 8.40 -4.03 -8.38
CA PRO A 100 9.64 -4.54 -7.81
C PRO A 100 9.38 -5.45 -6.59
N ARG A 101 10.14 -6.53 -6.48
CA ARG A 101 10.14 -7.46 -5.35
C ARG A 101 11.20 -7.08 -4.33
N SER A 102 10.98 -7.48 -3.07
CA SER A 102 12.05 -7.47 -2.07
C SER A 102 13.21 -8.32 -2.59
N LYS A 103 14.44 -7.82 -2.46
CA LYS A 103 15.62 -8.65 -2.68
C LYS A 103 15.79 -9.51 -1.42
N ASN A 104 16.06 -10.81 -1.61
CA ASN A 104 16.40 -11.71 -0.52
C ASN A 104 17.65 -11.22 0.21
#